data_AF-A0A3S9N084-F1
#
_entry.id   AF-A0A3S9N084-F1
#
_cell.length_a   1.000
_cell.length_b   1.000
_cell.length_c   1.000
_cell.angle_alpha   90.00
_cell.angle_beta   90.00
_cell.angle_gamma   90.00
#
_symmetry.space_group_name_H-M   'P 1'
#
loop_
_entity.id
_entity.type
_entity.pdbx_description
1 polymer ?
#
loop_
_entity_poly.entity_id
_entity_poly.type
_entity_poly.pdbx_seq_one_letter_code
_entity_poly.pdbx_strand_id
1 'polypeptide(L)'
;MGKEVETENRDNDWRKIVEGGYMGIIKGSLNRIAVFGHDTILNNVIRLLVNVNKGGEEENQNADEVLVALDKFFIFKNIWKPTLEILYEKYLPGIDYEFNWIIEATPYTLTICKLTKEHFEDVELKYHMDLAKLDDNDIEHNFSKVVEDLGLKNMNLDGHLEKRLSQSTLPSTNKEKLELLFRLMNFPPLQELTLFYRRYVEKINKEHKELGVGFTTIAEVEMPKIGMSEALHYSYFQIDHEVFKKYGLKGFSANPELKQFAEEFKNIRVKAHSRKDELEDDMICPCCGEKQTIILPEELLQYKLLLENTAIAEKIGLVYFKEFFEDFKKSMADRFGNFLPNLNIVNNPKVIILVEGESEEVAIPILAFRKRFVLSHNEIQVYNSKSKQKLKEDFFNFRSKYPKRKMVCFLDSDATKERDDINRVIQNEQNKYRMIFIENGTFEDLFDIKYSVEILNYLYPEEPKILITDFDRNNDFLSNISRILYQKKKATYNKVLFARTIAQRINIDSVPEPINQILDIVKDFSEPSKFIRK
;
A
#
# COMPACT_ATOMS: atom_id res chain seq x y z
N MET A 1 28.92 -0.75 -38.22
CA MET A 1 27.47 -1.04 -38.26
C MET A 1 27.11 -1.62 -36.92
N GLY A 2 26.32 -0.87 -36.16
CA GLY A 2 26.01 -1.13 -34.76
C GLY A 2 25.24 -2.43 -34.60
N LYS A 3 25.69 -3.25 -33.66
CA LYS A 3 24.78 -4.15 -32.96
C LYS A 3 24.04 -3.27 -31.96
N GLU A 4 22.76 -3.05 -32.18
CA GLU A 4 21.85 -2.66 -31.13
C GLU A 4 22.04 -3.69 -30.01
N VAL A 5 22.58 -3.22 -28.90
CA VAL A 5 22.51 -3.94 -27.64
C VAL A 5 21.04 -3.86 -27.27
N GLU A 6 20.28 -4.89 -27.63
CA GLU A 6 19.04 -5.20 -26.93
C GLU A 6 19.40 -5.25 -25.45
N THR A 7 19.13 -4.15 -24.75
CA THR A 7 18.97 -4.17 -23.31
C THR A 7 17.76 -5.06 -23.06
N GLU A 8 18.01 -6.37 -23.02
CA GLU A 8 17.19 -7.27 -22.23
C GLU A 8 17.13 -6.62 -20.85
N ASN A 9 16.02 -5.91 -20.59
CA ASN A 9 15.36 -5.96 -19.30
C ASN A 9 15.21 -7.46 -19.00
N ARG A 10 16.28 -8.09 -18.51
CA ARG A 10 16.15 -9.28 -17.70
C ARG A 10 15.32 -8.80 -16.54
N ASP A 11 14.02 -9.07 -16.67
CA ASP A 11 12.97 -8.64 -15.78
C ASP A 11 13.54 -8.59 -14.37
N ASN A 12 13.65 -7.37 -13.82
CA ASN A 12 13.48 -7.25 -12.39
C ASN A 12 12.16 -7.96 -12.14
N ASP A 13 12.22 -9.20 -11.66
CA ASP A 13 11.04 -10.01 -11.39
C ASP A 13 10.37 -9.34 -10.20
N TRP A 14 9.61 -8.28 -10.52
CA TRP A 14 8.96 -7.40 -9.58
C TRP A 14 7.99 -8.21 -8.74
N ARG A 15 7.52 -9.36 -9.23
CA ARG A 15 6.72 -10.31 -8.45
C ARG A 15 7.50 -10.83 -7.25
N LYS A 16 8.76 -11.25 -7.40
CA LYS A 16 9.61 -11.70 -6.28
C LYS A 16 9.95 -10.57 -5.30
N ILE A 17 10.18 -9.35 -5.80
CA ILE A 17 10.45 -8.18 -4.94
C ILE A 17 9.18 -7.74 -4.20
N VAL A 18 8.03 -7.83 -4.87
CA VAL A 18 6.72 -7.59 -4.26
C VAL A 18 6.44 -8.63 -3.19
N GLU A 19 6.60 -9.91 -3.50
CA GLU A 19 6.37 -11.01 -2.55
C GLU A 19 7.31 -10.96 -1.34
N GLY A 20 8.60 -10.65 -1.53
CA GLY A 20 9.60 -10.69 -0.45
C GLY A 20 9.81 -9.39 0.33
N GLY A 21 9.52 -8.22 -0.25
CA GLY A 21 9.89 -6.92 0.35
C GLY A 21 8.77 -5.88 0.41
N TYR A 22 8.09 -5.61 -0.72
CA TYR A 22 7.06 -4.58 -0.79
C TYR A 22 5.74 -5.01 -0.14
N MET A 23 5.36 -6.28 -0.28
CA MET A 23 4.33 -6.88 0.57
C MET A 23 4.70 -6.68 2.03
N GLY A 24 5.97 -6.75 2.43
CA GLY A 24 6.43 -6.39 3.78
C GLY A 24 6.18 -4.92 4.18
N ILE A 25 6.25 -3.97 3.24
CA ILE A 25 6.01 -2.53 3.48
C ILE A 25 4.51 -2.23 3.53
N ILE A 26 3.73 -2.80 2.59
CA ILE A 26 2.27 -2.76 2.62
C ILE A 26 1.77 -3.45 3.89
N LYS A 27 2.29 -4.64 4.23
CA LYS A 27 2.06 -5.36 5.48
C LYS A 27 2.42 -4.51 6.68
N GLY A 28 3.59 -3.86 6.72
CA GLY A 28 3.97 -2.95 7.81
C GLY A 28 3.09 -1.69 7.94
N SER A 29 2.53 -1.20 6.83
CA SER A 29 1.64 -0.03 6.80
C SER A 29 0.20 -0.41 7.14
N LEU A 30 -0.30 -1.51 6.59
CA LEU A 30 -1.58 -2.12 6.89
C LEU A 30 -1.61 -2.68 8.31
N ASN A 31 -0.51 -3.17 8.88
CA ASN A 31 -0.44 -3.62 10.28
C ASN A 31 -0.74 -2.48 11.26
N ARG A 32 -0.38 -1.23 10.97
CA ARG A 32 -0.80 -0.10 11.82
C ARG A 32 -2.31 0.13 11.80
N ILE A 33 -2.98 -0.26 10.72
CA ILE A 33 -4.43 -0.15 10.53
C ILE A 33 -5.15 -1.41 11.03
N ALA A 34 -4.54 -2.59 10.84
CA ALA A 34 -5.14 -3.91 11.02
C ALA A 34 -4.75 -4.61 12.33
N VAL A 35 -3.82 -4.08 13.12
CA VAL A 35 -3.47 -4.60 14.46
C VAL A 35 -3.92 -3.59 15.54
N PHE A 36 -4.96 -2.80 15.28
CA PHE A 36 -5.35 -1.68 16.14
C PHE A 36 -4.13 -0.82 16.56
N GLY A 37 -3.22 -0.47 15.64
CA GLY A 37 -2.09 0.42 15.96
C GLY A 37 -2.52 1.84 16.38
N HIS A 38 -3.83 2.12 16.35
CA HIS A 38 -4.48 3.23 17.02
C HIS A 38 -4.83 2.95 18.49
N ASP A 39 -4.27 1.89 19.09
CA ASP A 39 -4.45 1.50 20.49
C ASP A 39 -4.27 2.69 21.40
N THR A 40 -3.24 3.51 21.18
CA THR A 40 -3.03 4.72 21.98
C THR A 40 -4.21 5.69 21.89
N ILE A 41 -4.81 5.91 20.71
CA ILE A 41 -5.91 6.87 20.54
C ILE A 41 -7.21 6.29 21.10
N LEU A 42 -7.54 5.04 20.79
CA LEU A 42 -8.77 4.40 21.28
C LEU A 42 -8.70 4.22 22.80
N ASN A 43 -7.59 3.71 23.34
CA ASN A 43 -7.35 3.59 24.77
C ASN A 43 -7.36 4.96 25.44
N ASN A 44 -6.80 6.00 24.83
CA ASN A 44 -6.86 7.36 25.39
C ASN A 44 -8.29 7.92 25.37
N VAL A 45 -9.06 7.72 24.30
CA VAL A 45 -10.46 8.15 24.21
C VAL A 45 -11.31 7.41 25.25
N ILE A 46 -11.10 6.11 25.43
CA ILE A 46 -11.81 5.30 26.43
C ILE A 46 -11.41 5.69 27.85
N ARG A 47 -10.12 5.90 28.12
CA ARG A 47 -9.64 6.45 29.40
C ARG A 47 -10.25 7.81 29.73
N LEU A 48 -10.49 8.65 28.71
CA LEU A 48 -11.14 9.95 28.88
C LEU A 48 -12.65 9.83 29.13
N LEU A 49 -13.30 8.79 28.60
CA LEU A 49 -14.75 8.55 28.71
C LEU A 49 -15.14 7.72 29.95
N VAL A 50 -14.27 6.81 30.38
CA VAL A 50 -14.40 5.96 31.58
C VAL A 50 -13.75 6.68 32.77
N ASN A 51 -14.18 7.91 33.03
CA ASN A 51 -13.93 8.55 34.32
C ASN A 51 -15.00 8.07 35.30
N VAL A 52 -14.71 6.97 36.01
CA VAL A 52 -15.57 6.49 37.09
C VAL A 52 -15.39 7.45 38.27
N ASN A 53 -16.16 8.54 38.27
CA ASN A 53 -16.33 9.38 39.45
C ASN A 53 -17.11 8.59 40.51
N LYS A 54 -16.42 7.82 41.33
CA LYS A 54 -16.94 7.40 42.62
C LYS A 54 -16.30 8.29 43.68
N GLY A 55 -17.13 9.16 44.26
CA GLY A 55 -16.74 9.89 45.45
C GLY A 55 -16.40 8.90 46.56
N GLY A 56 -15.19 9.01 47.09
CA GLY A 56 -14.73 8.22 48.24
C GLY A 56 -13.40 7.51 47.97
N GLU A 57 -12.33 8.12 48.50
CA GLU A 57 -11.09 7.52 48.98
C GLU A 57 -10.34 6.51 48.08
N GLU A 58 -9.27 7.04 47.47
CA GLU A 58 -7.97 6.40 47.25
C GLU A 58 -7.91 4.91 46.90
N GLU A 59 -8.38 4.57 45.69
CA GLU A 59 -7.60 3.69 44.81
C GLU A 59 -7.69 4.28 43.39
N ASN A 60 -6.56 4.78 42.87
CA ASN A 60 -6.41 5.07 41.45
C ASN A 60 -6.51 3.74 40.70
N GLN A 61 -7.72 3.29 40.38
CA GLN A 61 -7.91 2.40 39.25
C GLN A 61 -7.71 3.25 38.00
N ASN A 62 -6.44 3.48 37.65
CA ASN A 62 -6.09 3.68 36.25
C ASN A 62 -6.74 2.50 35.51
N ALA A 63 -7.43 2.76 34.40
CA ALA A 63 -7.73 1.70 33.46
C ALA A 63 -6.39 1.19 32.88
N ASP A 64 -5.76 0.30 33.63
CA ASP A 64 -4.61 -0.53 33.26
C ASP A 64 -5.07 -1.75 32.44
N GLU A 65 -6.37 -1.87 32.16
CA GLU A 65 -6.93 -2.90 31.29
C GLU A 65 -6.47 -2.66 29.84
N VAL A 66 -5.56 -3.51 29.39
CA VAL A 66 -5.22 -3.64 27.97
C VAL A 66 -6.46 -4.17 27.28
N LEU A 67 -7.07 -3.34 26.41
CA LEU A 67 -8.23 -3.78 25.63
C LEU A 67 -7.85 -4.99 24.81
N VAL A 68 -8.73 -5.96 24.84
CA VAL A 68 -8.54 -7.24 24.20
C VAL A 68 -9.31 -7.22 22.86
N ALA A 69 -8.93 -8.00 21.84
CA ALA A 69 -9.43 -7.81 20.46
C ALA A 69 -10.97 -7.75 20.31
N LEU A 70 -11.71 -8.39 21.24
CA LEU A 70 -13.17 -8.40 21.27
C LEU A 70 -13.74 -7.06 21.75
N ASP A 71 -13.13 -6.46 22.78
CA ASP A 71 -13.51 -5.13 23.27
C ASP A 71 -13.25 -4.08 22.21
N LYS A 72 -12.05 -4.15 21.59
CA LYS A 72 -11.67 -3.25 20.50
C LYS A 72 -12.68 -3.31 19.36
N PHE A 73 -13.11 -4.52 18.97
CA PHE A 73 -14.13 -4.70 17.95
C PHE A 73 -15.51 -4.20 18.38
N PHE A 74 -15.93 -4.43 19.63
CA PHE A 74 -17.20 -3.91 20.14
C PHE A 74 -17.25 -2.37 20.02
N ILE A 75 -16.18 -1.69 20.45
CA ILE A 75 -16.06 -0.23 20.34
C ILE A 75 -16.05 0.20 18.88
N PHE A 76 -15.24 -0.47 18.06
CA PHE A 76 -15.13 -0.19 16.63
C PHE A 76 -16.47 -0.28 15.90
N LYS A 77 -17.23 -1.36 16.13
CA LYS A 77 -18.59 -1.57 15.61
C LYS A 77 -19.53 -0.44 16.02
N ASN A 78 -19.48 -0.03 17.29
CA ASN A 78 -20.33 1.04 17.83
C ASN A 78 -19.99 2.44 17.30
N ILE A 79 -18.77 2.66 16.79
CA ILE A 79 -18.38 3.93 16.14
C ILE A 79 -18.93 4.00 14.72
N TRP A 80 -18.90 2.90 13.98
CA TRP A 80 -19.26 2.91 12.56
C TRP A 80 -20.74 3.05 12.28
N LYS A 81 -21.60 2.48 13.13
CA LYS A 81 -23.05 2.65 13.00
C LYS A 81 -23.47 4.13 12.93
N PRO A 82 -23.21 4.95 13.97
CA PRO A 82 -23.56 6.36 13.92
C PRO A 82 -22.79 7.12 12.84
N THR A 83 -21.55 6.73 12.53
CA THR A 83 -20.77 7.37 11.45
C THR A 83 -21.48 7.24 10.10
N LEU A 84 -21.91 6.03 9.71
CA LEU A 84 -22.62 5.82 8.44
C LEU A 84 -24.01 6.45 8.46
N GLU A 85 -24.76 6.33 9.55
CA GLU A 85 -26.09 6.94 9.67
C GLU A 85 -26.02 8.47 9.53
N ILE A 86 -25.05 9.13 10.19
CA ILE A 86 -24.82 10.59 10.05
C ILE A 86 -24.41 10.95 8.61
N LEU A 87 -23.59 10.13 7.96
CA LEU A 87 -23.20 10.36 6.56
C LEU A 87 -24.45 10.35 5.65
N TYR A 88 -25.34 9.37 5.82
CA TYR A 88 -26.59 9.31 5.07
C TYR A 88 -27.52 10.46 5.41
N GLU A 89 -27.76 10.74 6.69
CA GLU A 89 -28.61 11.85 7.14
C GLU A 89 -28.15 13.19 6.55
N LYS A 90 -26.85 13.47 6.62
CA LYS A 90 -26.29 14.77 6.23
C LYS A 90 -26.14 14.93 4.72
N TYR A 91 -25.68 13.90 4.02
CA TYR A 91 -25.28 14.01 2.62
C TYR A 91 -26.29 13.36 1.67
N LEU A 92 -27.12 12.44 2.14
CA LEU A 92 -28.15 11.72 1.38
C LEU A 92 -29.52 11.70 2.12
N PRO A 93 -30.06 12.84 2.61
CA PRO A 93 -31.23 12.89 3.50
C PRO A 93 -32.52 12.29 2.90
N GLY A 94 -32.58 12.08 1.58
CA GLY A 94 -33.72 11.44 0.92
C GLY A 94 -33.67 9.92 0.93
N ILE A 95 -32.65 9.30 1.53
CA ILE A 95 -32.49 7.85 1.63
C ILE A 95 -32.63 7.47 3.10
N ASP A 96 -33.70 6.75 3.42
CA ASP A 96 -33.84 6.11 4.73
C ASP A 96 -32.81 4.98 4.84
N TYR A 97 -31.95 5.06 5.86
CA TYR A 97 -30.81 4.17 6.00
C TYR A 97 -30.63 3.79 7.47
N GLU A 98 -30.71 2.48 7.73
CA GLU A 98 -30.36 1.89 9.00
C GLU A 98 -29.17 0.95 8.78
N PHE A 99 -28.08 1.19 9.52
CA PHE A 99 -26.89 0.36 9.36
C PHE A 99 -26.98 -0.90 10.22
N ASN A 100 -26.82 -2.05 9.55
CA ASN A 100 -26.64 -3.35 10.19
C ASN A 100 -25.22 -3.86 9.96
N TRP A 101 -24.42 -3.91 11.02
CA TRP A 101 -23.02 -4.33 10.90
C TRP A 101 -22.90 -5.81 10.53
N ILE A 102 -22.08 -6.07 9.53
CA ILE A 102 -21.69 -7.40 9.06
C ILE A 102 -20.17 -7.42 8.94
N ILE A 103 -19.52 -8.53 9.32
CA ILE A 103 -18.08 -8.68 9.07
C ILE A 103 -17.81 -8.69 7.57
N GLU A 104 -16.92 -7.80 7.15
CA GLU A 104 -16.47 -7.62 5.77
C GLU A 104 -15.57 -8.78 5.31
N ALA A 105 -16.16 -9.82 4.71
CA ALA A 105 -15.46 -11.00 4.21
C ALA A 105 -15.46 -11.04 2.67
N THR A 106 -14.71 -10.14 2.05
CA THR A 106 -14.60 -10.00 0.58
C THR A 106 -13.28 -10.60 0.07
N PRO A 107 -13.15 -10.87 -1.25
CA PRO A 107 -11.87 -11.28 -1.83
C PRO A 107 -10.73 -10.31 -1.50
N TYR A 108 -11.03 -9.02 -1.42
CA TYR A 108 -10.06 -8.02 -1.02
C TYR A 108 -9.63 -8.17 0.45
N THR A 109 -10.58 -8.22 1.40
CA THR A 109 -10.22 -8.33 2.83
C THR A 109 -9.51 -9.64 3.14
N LEU A 110 -9.89 -10.74 2.49
CA LEU A 110 -9.18 -12.02 2.58
C LEU A 110 -7.78 -11.97 1.98
N THR A 111 -7.59 -11.24 0.87
CA THR A 111 -6.28 -10.99 0.29
C THR A 111 -5.39 -10.28 1.30
N ILE A 112 -5.89 -9.21 1.93
CA ILE A 112 -5.13 -8.50 2.97
C ILE A 112 -4.81 -9.42 4.15
N CYS A 113 -5.79 -10.16 4.68
CA CYS A 113 -5.57 -11.12 5.79
C CYS A 113 -4.51 -12.17 5.45
N LYS A 114 -4.49 -12.65 4.20
CA LYS A 114 -3.51 -13.64 3.73
C LYS A 114 -2.11 -13.05 3.64
N LEU A 115 -1.98 -11.81 3.16
CA LEU A 115 -0.70 -11.11 3.06
C LEU A 115 -0.14 -10.70 4.44
N THR A 116 -1.00 -10.52 5.43
CA THR A 116 -0.63 -10.15 6.80
C THR A 116 -0.55 -11.32 7.78
N LYS A 117 -0.81 -12.57 7.36
CA LYS A 117 -0.87 -13.76 8.24
C LYS A 117 0.31 -13.88 9.20
N GLU A 118 1.53 -13.68 8.72
CA GLU A 118 2.75 -13.85 9.55
C GLU A 118 3.06 -12.67 10.48
N HIS A 119 2.29 -11.59 10.46
CA HIS A 119 2.52 -10.39 11.29
C HIS A 119 1.31 -10.01 12.14
N PHE A 120 0.22 -10.77 12.08
CA PHE A 120 -0.68 -10.82 13.21
C PHE A 120 0.14 -11.49 14.31
N GLU A 121 0.68 -10.69 15.21
CA GLU A 121 1.48 -11.21 16.31
C GLU A 121 0.59 -12.22 17.04
N ASP A 122 1.05 -13.48 17.10
CA ASP A 122 0.47 -14.55 17.92
C ASP A 122 0.14 -14.04 19.33
N VAL A 123 0.83 -12.98 19.76
CA VAL A 123 0.63 -12.17 20.97
C VAL A 123 -0.82 -11.72 21.20
N GLU A 124 -1.58 -11.15 20.24
CA GLU A 124 -2.95 -10.67 20.55
C GLU A 124 -3.91 -11.83 20.78
N LEU A 125 -3.86 -12.87 19.93
CA LEU A 125 -4.66 -14.06 20.11
C LEU A 125 -4.26 -14.79 21.40
N LYS A 126 -2.96 -14.97 21.62
CA LYS A 126 -2.42 -15.64 22.80
C LYS A 126 -2.75 -14.90 24.08
N TYR A 127 -2.65 -13.57 24.10
CA TYR A 127 -3.07 -12.75 25.24
C TYR A 127 -4.56 -12.92 25.55
N HIS A 128 -5.40 -12.95 24.51
CA HIS A 128 -6.83 -13.24 24.63
C HIS A 128 -7.12 -14.64 25.18
N MET A 129 -6.40 -15.65 24.68
CA MET A 129 -6.53 -17.04 25.13
C MET A 129 -6.04 -17.20 26.57
N ASP A 130 -4.93 -16.55 26.94
CA ASP A 130 -4.41 -16.52 28.32
C ASP A 130 -5.43 -15.91 29.28
N LEU A 131 -6.09 -14.81 28.90
CA LEU A 131 -7.16 -14.18 29.68
C LEU A 131 -8.40 -15.08 29.80
N ALA A 132 -8.79 -15.73 28.71
CA ALA A 132 -9.90 -16.69 28.70
C ALA A 132 -9.55 -18.04 29.35
N LYS A 133 -8.28 -18.25 29.71
CA LYS A 133 -7.72 -19.52 30.24
C LYS A 133 -7.99 -20.71 29.31
N LEU A 134 -7.80 -20.47 28.01
CA LEU A 134 -7.95 -21.46 26.95
C LEU A 134 -6.58 -21.82 26.37
N ASP A 135 -6.40 -23.08 26.00
CA ASP A 135 -5.23 -23.53 25.23
C ASP A 135 -5.58 -23.95 23.79
N ASP A 136 -4.57 -24.23 22.98
CA ASP A 136 -4.77 -24.67 21.60
C ASP A 136 -5.60 -25.97 21.50
N ASN A 137 -5.53 -26.86 22.50
CA ASN A 137 -6.34 -28.09 22.50
C ASN A 137 -7.81 -27.79 22.76
N ASP A 138 -8.12 -26.84 23.64
CA ASP A 138 -9.48 -26.39 23.90
C ASP A 138 -10.12 -25.78 22.63
N ILE A 139 -9.36 -25.02 21.85
CA ILE A 139 -9.84 -24.44 20.58
C ILE A 139 -10.20 -25.54 19.58
N GLU A 140 -9.34 -26.55 19.42
CA GLU A 140 -9.57 -27.59 18.41
C GLU A 140 -10.67 -28.56 18.82
N HIS A 141 -10.78 -28.94 20.10
CA HIS A 141 -11.69 -29.99 20.56
C HIS A 141 -12.99 -29.47 21.19
N ASN A 142 -13.01 -28.22 21.69
CA ASN A 142 -14.13 -27.62 22.40
C ASN A 142 -14.59 -26.29 21.78
N PHE A 143 -14.48 -26.13 20.45
CA PHE A 143 -14.72 -24.85 19.76
C PHE A 143 -16.05 -24.17 20.09
N SER A 144 -17.15 -24.91 20.24
CA SER A 144 -18.45 -24.33 20.63
C SER A 144 -18.42 -23.66 22.00
N LYS A 145 -17.69 -24.24 22.96
CA LYS A 145 -17.51 -23.64 24.28
C LYS A 145 -16.63 -22.40 24.19
N VAL A 146 -15.57 -22.44 23.38
CA VAL A 146 -14.71 -21.28 23.11
C VAL A 146 -15.50 -20.12 22.50
N VAL A 147 -16.38 -20.38 21.54
CA VAL A 147 -17.26 -19.37 20.94
C VAL A 147 -18.19 -18.73 21.98
N GLU A 148 -18.70 -19.52 22.93
CA GLU A 148 -19.54 -19.04 24.03
C GLU A 148 -18.74 -18.23 25.05
N ASP A 149 -17.60 -18.73 25.52
CA ASP A 149 -16.72 -18.08 26.50
C ASP A 149 -16.17 -16.75 25.96
N LEU A 150 -15.92 -16.66 24.65
CA LEU A 150 -15.52 -15.44 23.96
C LEU A 150 -16.69 -14.50 23.65
N GLY A 151 -17.94 -14.88 23.94
CA GLY A 151 -19.11 -14.03 23.69
C GLY A 151 -19.36 -13.72 22.21
N LEU A 152 -18.78 -14.47 21.28
CA LEU A 152 -18.91 -14.22 19.83
C LEU A 152 -20.38 -14.26 19.37
N LYS A 153 -21.18 -15.11 20.01
CA LYS A 153 -22.62 -15.20 19.77
C LYS A 153 -23.35 -13.90 20.11
N ASN A 154 -22.99 -13.24 21.20
CA ASN A 154 -23.57 -11.94 21.61
C ASN A 154 -23.20 -10.82 20.62
N MET A 155 -22.08 -10.97 19.91
CA MET A 155 -21.64 -10.04 18.87
C MET A 155 -22.23 -10.37 17.47
N ASN A 156 -23.06 -11.42 17.35
CA ASN A 156 -23.57 -12.00 16.10
C ASN A 156 -22.47 -12.56 15.17
N LEU A 157 -21.38 -13.09 15.73
CA LEU A 157 -20.23 -13.60 14.98
C LEU A 157 -20.14 -15.13 14.92
N ASP A 158 -21.00 -15.85 15.64
CA ASP A 158 -21.02 -17.31 15.67
C ASP A 158 -21.37 -17.91 14.28
N GLY A 159 -20.50 -18.79 13.79
CA GLY A 159 -20.57 -19.43 12.48
C GLY A 159 -20.59 -18.44 11.29
N HIS A 160 -20.17 -17.19 11.51
CA HIS A 160 -20.23 -16.14 10.49
C HIS A 160 -19.26 -16.41 9.33
N LEU A 161 -18.11 -17.04 9.60
CA LEU A 161 -17.15 -17.40 8.55
C LEU A 161 -17.68 -18.53 7.66
N GLU A 162 -18.19 -19.61 8.24
CA GLU A 162 -18.73 -20.75 7.49
C GLU A 162 -19.92 -20.37 6.60
N LYS A 163 -20.70 -19.38 7.02
CA LYS A 163 -21.83 -18.85 6.23
C LYS A 163 -21.38 -17.95 5.07
N ARG A 164 -20.23 -17.28 5.20
CA ARG A 164 -19.73 -16.29 4.23
C ARG A 164 -18.77 -16.91 3.22
N LEU A 165 -17.78 -17.63 3.73
CA LEU A 165 -16.67 -18.13 2.95
C LEU A 165 -17.05 -19.31 2.05
N SER A 166 -16.30 -19.50 0.98
CA SER A 166 -16.33 -20.72 0.16
C SER A 166 -15.55 -21.83 0.87
N GLN A 167 -15.80 -23.09 0.49
CA GLN A 167 -15.02 -24.21 1.03
C GLN A 167 -13.52 -24.05 0.76
N SER A 168 -13.17 -23.43 -0.37
CA SER A 168 -11.78 -23.17 -0.76
C SER A 168 -11.09 -22.06 0.03
N THR A 169 -11.83 -21.20 0.72
CA THR A 169 -11.29 -20.07 1.51
C THR A 169 -11.42 -20.25 3.02
N LEU A 170 -12.25 -21.19 3.46
CA LEU A 170 -12.41 -21.51 4.88
C LEU A 170 -11.13 -22.20 5.42
N PRO A 171 -10.58 -21.77 6.57
CA PRO A 171 -9.45 -22.44 7.19
C PRO A 171 -9.77 -23.86 7.67
N SER A 172 -8.74 -24.71 7.71
CA SER A 172 -8.88 -26.14 8.02
C SER A 172 -8.95 -26.44 9.52
N THR A 173 -8.36 -25.59 10.37
CA THR A 173 -8.35 -25.77 11.83
C THR A 173 -9.17 -24.70 12.52
N ASN A 174 -9.67 -24.98 13.73
CA ASN A 174 -10.48 -24.04 14.48
C ASN A 174 -9.67 -22.82 14.96
N LYS A 175 -8.38 -23.03 15.27
CA LYS A 175 -7.45 -21.94 15.57
C LYS A 175 -7.30 -20.97 14.40
N GLU A 176 -7.05 -21.49 13.19
CA GLU A 176 -6.91 -20.62 12.01
C GLU A 176 -8.21 -19.87 11.66
N LYS A 177 -9.37 -20.48 11.93
CA LYS A 177 -10.67 -19.80 11.80
C LYS A 177 -10.79 -18.63 12.77
N LEU A 178 -10.44 -18.83 14.03
CA LEU A 178 -10.48 -17.78 15.05
C LEU A 178 -9.50 -16.65 14.73
N GLU A 179 -8.28 -16.97 14.30
CA GLU A 179 -7.29 -16.00 13.81
C GLU A 179 -7.79 -15.20 12.61
N LEU A 180 -8.47 -15.86 11.66
CA LEU A 180 -9.05 -15.16 10.52
C LEU A 180 -10.18 -14.23 10.95
N LEU A 181 -11.05 -14.68 11.85
CA LEU A 181 -12.15 -13.87 12.38
C LEU A 181 -11.62 -12.59 13.03
N PHE A 182 -10.62 -12.70 13.91
CA PHE A 182 -10.02 -11.56 14.59
C PHE A 182 -9.35 -10.58 13.62
N ARG A 183 -8.71 -11.06 12.56
CA ARG A 183 -8.19 -10.18 11.51
C ARG A 183 -9.31 -9.47 10.74
N LEU A 184 -10.40 -10.17 10.44
CA LEU A 184 -11.53 -9.59 9.70
C LEU A 184 -12.31 -8.56 10.52
N MET A 185 -12.30 -8.68 11.86
CA MET A 185 -12.89 -7.69 12.77
C MET A 185 -12.24 -6.30 12.68
N ASN A 186 -11.05 -6.20 12.07
CA ASN A 186 -10.29 -4.95 11.98
C ASN A 186 -10.61 -4.14 10.72
N PHE A 187 -11.46 -4.68 9.83
CA PHE A 187 -11.87 -3.96 8.64
C PHE A 187 -13.11 -3.10 8.90
N PRO A 188 -13.11 -1.84 8.46
CA PRO A 188 -14.34 -1.05 8.41
C PRO A 188 -15.33 -1.67 7.41
N PRO A 189 -16.60 -1.23 7.40
CA PRO A 189 -17.61 -1.77 6.50
C PRO A 189 -17.41 -1.15 5.10
N LEU A 190 -16.37 -1.62 4.39
CA LEU A 190 -15.88 -1.03 3.14
C LEU A 190 -16.94 -1.08 2.04
N GLN A 191 -17.71 -2.17 1.93
CA GLN A 191 -18.83 -2.25 0.99
C GLN A 191 -19.88 -1.14 1.21
N GLU A 192 -20.30 -0.92 2.46
CA GLU A 192 -21.27 0.11 2.83
C GLU A 192 -20.74 1.52 2.58
N LEU A 193 -19.46 1.74 2.86
CA LEU A 193 -18.78 2.99 2.53
C LEU A 193 -18.71 3.23 1.02
N THR A 194 -18.46 2.19 0.23
CA THR A 194 -18.47 2.30 -1.23
C THR A 194 -19.88 2.59 -1.77
N LEU A 195 -20.91 1.95 -1.20
CA LEU A 195 -22.31 2.23 -1.55
C LEU A 195 -22.68 3.68 -1.27
N PHE A 196 -22.36 4.18 -0.07
CA PHE A 196 -22.54 5.58 0.29
C PHE A 196 -21.82 6.49 -0.70
N TYR A 197 -20.53 6.24 -0.94
CA TYR A 197 -19.71 7.04 -1.84
C TYR A 197 -20.29 7.12 -3.24
N ARG A 198 -20.72 5.98 -3.80
CA ARG A 198 -21.33 5.92 -5.14
C ARG A 198 -22.62 6.73 -5.20
N ARG A 199 -23.53 6.54 -4.24
CA ARG A 199 -24.79 7.29 -4.15
C ARG A 199 -24.55 8.79 -4.00
N TYR A 200 -23.56 9.17 -3.20
CA TYR A 200 -23.15 10.56 -3.03
C TYR A 200 -22.64 11.15 -4.34
N VAL A 201 -21.72 10.47 -5.04
CA VAL A 201 -21.23 10.92 -6.35
C VAL A 201 -22.36 11.02 -7.36
N GLU A 202 -23.29 10.07 -7.40
CA GLU A 202 -24.47 10.10 -8.27
C GLU A 202 -25.37 11.30 -7.97
N LYS A 203 -25.62 11.60 -6.68
CA LYS A 203 -26.36 12.79 -6.25
C LYS A 203 -25.68 14.07 -6.71
N ILE A 204 -24.38 14.22 -6.45
CA ILE A 204 -23.61 15.40 -6.84
C ILE A 204 -23.61 15.58 -8.36
N ASN A 205 -23.46 14.48 -9.13
CA ASN A 205 -23.54 14.52 -10.58
C ASN A 205 -24.91 14.99 -11.08
N LYS A 206 -25.99 14.57 -10.41
CA LYS A 206 -27.35 15.01 -10.75
C LYS A 206 -27.54 16.49 -10.43
N GLU A 207 -27.17 16.94 -9.24
CA GLU A 207 -27.27 18.35 -8.83
C GLU A 207 -26.42 19.26 -9.74
N HIS A 208 -25.22 18.82 -10.13
CA HIS A 208 -24.37 19.54 -11.09
C HIS A 208 -25.04 19.69 -12.46
N LYS A 209 -25.63 18.60 -12.99
CA LYS A 209 -26.38 18.63 -14.26
C LYS A 209 -27.58 19.58 -14.19
N GLU A 210 -28.33 19.55 -13.08
CA GLU A 210 -29.47 20.45 -12.87
C GLU A 210 -29.04 21.92 -12.80
N LEU A 211 -27.92 22.22 -12.13
CA LEU A 211 -27.34 23.56 -12.14
C LEU A 211 -26.91 24.00 -13.54
N GLY A 212 -26.29 23.11 -14.32
CA GLY A 212 -25.87 23.40 -15.70
C GLY A 212 -27.01 23.85 -16.61
N VAL A 213 -28.22 23.30 -16.43
CA VAL A 213 -29.43 23.72 -17.18
C VAL A 213 -29.78 25.19 -16.89
N GLY A 214 -29.49 25.69 -15.70
CA GLY A 214 -29.73 27.09 -15.31
C GLY A 214 -28.74 28.10 -15.87
N PHE A 215 -27.58 27.66 -16.38
CA PHE A 215 -26.47 28.51 -16.81
C PHE A 215 -26.01 28.22 -18.26
N THR A 216 -26.96 28.22 -19.20
CA THR A 216 -26.73 27.86 -20.62
C THR A 216 -25.68 28.70 -21.37
N THR A 217 -25.28 29.85 -20.85
CA THR A 217 -24.26 30.74 -21.43
C THR A 217 -22.87 30.63 -20.79
N ILE A 218 -22.71 29.85 -19.73
CA ILE A 218 -21.42 29.61 -19.06
C ILE A 218 -20.86 28.29 -19.57
N ALA A 219 -19.55 28.23 -19.87
CA ALA A 219 -18.90 26.99 -20.26
C ALA A 219 -19.16 25.90 -19.20
N GLU A 220 -19.49 24.68 -19.65
CA GLU A 220 -19.69 23.54 -18.75
C GLU A 220 -18.51 23.43 -17.80
N VAL A 221 -18.77 23.63 -16.51
CA VAL A 221 -17.76 23.44 -15.48
C VAL A 221 -17.52 21.94 -15.38
N GLU A 222 -16.31 21.50 -15.73
CA GLU A 222 -15.93 20.10 -15.62
C GLU A 222 -16.00 19.67 -14.15
N MET A 223 -16.75 18.62 -13.86
CA MET A 223 -16.87 18.09 -12.51
C MET A 223 -15.50 17.60 -12.02
N PRO A 224 -15.08 17.97 -10.79
CA PRO A 224 -13.91 17.34 -10.20
C PRO A 224 -14.10 15.83 -10.17
N LYS A 225 -13.14 15.11 -10.77
CA LYS A 225 -13.11 13.64 -10.73
C LYS A 225 -12.91 13.21 -9.28
N ILE A 226 -13.99 12.80 -8.63
CA ILE A 226 -13.92 12.23 -7.29
C ILE A 226 -13.43 10.79 -7.47
N GLY A 227 -12.14 10.57 -7.23
CA GLY A 227 -11.52 9.25 -7.32
C GLY A 227 -11.93 8.34 -6.16
N MET A 228 -12.21 7.08 -6.45
CA MET A 228 -12.45 6.07 -5.43
C MET A 228 -11.12 5.44 -5.00
N SER A 229 -10.92 5.27 -3.69
CA SER A 229 -9.73 4.58 -3.18
C SER A 229 -9.74 3.11 -3.58
N GLU A 230 -8.55 2.51 -3.65
CA GLU A 230 -8.38 1.11 -4.05
C GLU A 230 -9.13 0.15 -3.12
N ALA A 231 -9.09 0.40 -1.80
CA ALA A 231 -9.79 -0.41 -0.82
C ALA A 231 -11.31 -0.42 -1.02
N LEU A 232 -11.90 0.76 -1.29
CA LEU A 232 -13.32 0.88 -1.58
C LEU A 232 -13.68 0.20 -2.91
N HIS A 233 -12.82 0.36 -3.93
CA HIS A 233 -13.02 -0.23 -5.24
C HIS A 233 -13.04 -1.77 -5.17
N TYR A 234 -11.98 -2.40 -4.66
CA TYR A 234 -11.89 -3.86 -4.67
C TYR A 234 -12.78 -4.55 -3.63
N SER A 235 -13.23 -3.84 -2.59
CA SER A 235 -14.23 -4.40 -1.66
C SER A 235 -15.61 -4.50 -2.29
N TYR A 236 -15.92 -3.65 -3.29
CA TYR A 236 -17.20 -3.63 -3.99
C TYR A 236 -17.17 -4.37 -5.33
N PHE A 237 -16.11 -4.20 -6.13
CA PHE A 237 -15.92 -4.85 -7.43
C PHE A 237 -15.07 -6.11 -7.27
N GLN A 238 -15.77 -7.19 -6.91
CA GLN A 238 -15.14 -8.41 -6.40
C GLN A 238 -14.86 -9.47 -7.47
N ILE A 239 -15.32 -9.25 -8.69
CA ILE A 239 -15.07 -10.12 -9.84
C ILE A 239 -14.12 -9.39 -10.78
N ASP A 240 -12.91 -9.90 -10.93
CA ASP A 240 -12.00 -9.44 -11.97
C ASP A 240 -12.58 -9.72 -13.36
N HIS A 241 -12.37 -8.78 -14.29
CA HIS A 241 -12.93 -8.90 -15.64
C HIS A 241 -12.39 -10.13 -16.38
N GLU A 242 -11.13 -10.52 -16.18
CA GLU A 242 -10.56 -11.70 -16.82
C GLU A 242 -11.19 -13.00 -16.29
N VAL A 243 -11.59 -13.04 -15.02
CA VAL A 243 -12.38 -14.15 -14.45
C VAL A 243 -13.73 -14.24 -15.15
N PHE A 244 -14.43 -13.11 -15.32
CA PHE A 244 -15.70 -13.09 -16.05
C PHE A 244 -15.53 -13.54 -17.50
N LYS A 245 -14.50 -13.04 -18.20
CA LYS A 245 -14.21 -13.38 -19.59
C LYS A 245 -13.91 -14.87 -19.79
N LYS A 246 -13.21 -15.49 -18.82
CA LYS A 246 -12.83 -16.90 -18.85
C LYS A 246 -14.02 -17.85 -18.64
N TYR A 247 -14.90 -17.54 -17.69
CA TYR A 247 -15.98 -18.44 -17.30
C TYR A 247 -17.35 -18.02 -17.83
N GLY A 248 -17.63 -16.72 -17.83
CA GLY A 248 -18.93 -16.13 -18.09
C GLY A 248 -20.03 -16.66 -17.16
N LEU A 249 -21.26 -16.20 -17.40
CA LEU A 249 -22.41 -16.65 -16.60
C LEU A 249 -22.67 -18.16 -16.71
N LYS A 250 -22.38 -18.76 -17.88
CA LYS A 250 -22.54 -20.22 -18.10
C LYS A 250 -21.54 -21.02 -17.26
N GLY A 251 -20.27 -20.62 -17.23
CA GLY A 251 -19.24 -21.27 -16.42
C GLY A 251 -19.51 -21.12 -14.94
N PHE A 252 -19.95 -19.95 -14.48
CA PHE A 252 -20.37 -19.74 -13.09
C PHE A 252 -21.56 -20.62 -12.72
N SER A 253 -22.58 -20.73 -13.58
CA SER A 253 -23.75 -21.59 -13.35
C SER A 253 -23.38 -23.08 -13.23
N ALA A 254 -22.30 -23.52 -13.87
CA ALA A 254 -21.84 -24.90 -13.83
C ALA A 254 -21.06 -25.24 -12.56
N ASN A 255 -20.55 -24.24 -11.82
CA ASN A 255 -19.78 -24.45 -10.62
C ASN A 255 -20.67 -24.96 -9.46
N PRO A 256 -20.33 -26.08 -8.79
CA PRO A 256 -21.12 -26.65 -7.71
C PRO A 256 -21.50 -25.67 -6.59
N GLU A 257 -20.60 -24.78 -6.18
CA GLU A 257 -20.84 -23.81 -5.09
C GLU A 257 -21.76 -22.64 -5.50
N LEU A 258 -21.96 -22.44 -6.80
CA LEU A 258 -22.76 -21.34 -7.36
C LEU A 258 -24.09 -21.80 -7.96
N LYS A 259 -24.37 -23.11 -7.96
CA LYS A 259 -25.60 -23.68 -8.55
C LYS A 259 -26.88 -23.08 -7.99
N GLN A 260 -26.87 -22.65 -6.73
CA GLN A 260 -28.03 -22.03 -6.09
C GLN A 260 -28.45 -20.71 -6.77
N PHE A 261 -27.56 -20.05 -7.53
CA PHE A 261 -27.82 -18.78 -8.23
C PHE A 261 -28.16 -18.97 -9.72
N ALA A 262 -28.47 -20.18 -10.17
CA ALA A 262 -28.68 -20.50 -11.58
C ALA A 262 -29.82 -19.68 -12.22
N GLU A 263 -30.91 -19.42 -11.48
CA GLU A 263 -32.01 -18.60 -11.97
C GLU A 263 -31.64 -17.12 -12.06
N GLU A 264 -30.85 -16.59 -11.13
CA GLU A 264 -30.33 -15.23 -11.18
C GLU A 264 -29.40 -15.04 -12.39
N PHE A 265 -28.52 -16.00 -12.67
CA PHE A 265 -27.70 -15.97 -13.89
C PHE A 265 -28.53 -16.03 -15.17
N LYS A 266 -29.65 -16.76 -15.16
CA LYS A 266 -30.59 -16.78 -16.28
C LYS A 266 -31.31 -15.43 -16.43
N ASN A 267 -31.76 -14.84 -15.32
CA ASN A 267 -32.41 -13.54 -15.31
C ASN A 267 -31.49 -12.43 -15.82
N ILE A 268 -30.21 -12.44 -15.43
CA ILE A 268 -29.21 -11.49 -15.95
C ILE A 268 -29.07 -11.62 -17.47
N ARG A 269 -28.98 -12.86 -18.00
CA ARG A 269 -28.90 -13.10 -19.45
C ARG A 269 -30.13 -12.58 -20.19
N VAL A 270 -31.33 -12.85 -19.67
CA VAL A 270 -32.58 -12.36 -20.28
C VAL A 270 -32.62 -10.83 -20.31
N LYS A 271 -32.27 -10.18 -19.19
CA LYS A 271 -32.20 -8.71 -19.10
C LYS A 271 -31.16 -8.13 -20.05
N ALA A 272 -29.96 -8.70 -20.10
CA ALA A 272 -28.91 -8.26 -21.02
C ALA A 272 -29.37 -8.38 -22.48
N HIS A 273 -29.93 -9.54 -22.86
CA HIS A 273 -30.41 -9.77 -24.21
C HIS A 273 -31.51 -8.79 -24.64
N SER A 274 -32.44 -8.46 -23.73
CA SER A 274 -33.51 -7.49 -24.01
C SER A 274 -33.02 -6.06 -24.26
N ARG A 275 -31.79 -5.74 -23.84
CA ARG A 275 -31.22 -4.38 -23.87
C ARG A 275 -29.97 -4.27 -24.73
N LYS A 276 -29.59 -5.35 -25.44
CA LYS A 276 -28.34 -5.42 -26.20
C LYS A 276 -28.25 -4.34 -27.30
N ASP A 277 -29.39 -3.98 -27.87
CA ASP A 277 -29.50 -3.01 -28.95
C ASP A 277 -29.68 -1.55 -28.42
N GLU A 278 -29.76 -1.35 -27.10
CA GLU A 278 -29.95 -0.02 -26.48
C GLU A 278 -28.62 0.67 -26.13
N LEU A 279 -27.50 -0.05 -26.21
CA LEU A 279 -26.19 0.43 -25.76
C LEU A 279 -25.25 0.62 -26.94
N GLU A 280 -25.24 1.87 -27.39
CA GLU A 280 -24.34 2.37 -28.41
C GLU A 280 -23.22 3.18 -27.75
N ASP A 281 -22.01 3.04 -28.28
CA ASP A 281 -20.85 3.89 -27.93
C ASP A 281 -20.18 4.38 -29.21
N ASP A 282 -19.43 5.46 -29.11
CA ASP A 282 -18.74 6.05 -30.24
C ASP A 282 -17.26 5.70 -30.21
N MET A 283 -16.77 5.07 -31.28
CA MET A 283 -15.35 4.74 -31.45
C MET A 283 -14.78 5.45 -32.67
N ILE A 284 -13.56 5.96 -32.56
CA ILE A 284 -12.80 6.41 -33.73
C ILE A 284 -12.21 5.17 -34.41
N CYS A 285 -12.61 4.93 -35.66
CA CYS A 285 -12.08 3.82 -36.43
C CYS A 285 -10.56 4.00 -36.62
N PRO A 286 -9.72 3.03 -36.19
CA PRO A 286 -8.28 3.16 -36.27
C PRO A 286 -7.76 3.12 -37.72
N CYS A 287 -8.56 2.65 -38.68
CA CYS A 287 -8.16 2.56 -40.09
C CYS A 287 -8.43 3.85 -40.88
N CYS A 288 -9.55 4.52 -40.62
CA CYS A 288 -9.96 5.72 -41.39
C CYS A 288 -10.05 7.01 -40.56
N GLY A 289 -9.97 6.93 -39.23
CA GLY A 289 -10.09 8.09 -38.33
C GLY A 289 -11.52 8.63 -38.20
N GLU A 290 -12.52 7.98 -38.82
CA GLU A 290 -13.91 8.41 -38.72
C GLU A 290 -14.56 7.91 -37.43
N LYS A 291 -15.42 8.75 -36.86
CA LYS A 291 -16.24 8.41 -35.69
C LYS A 291 -17.35 7.47 -36.14
N GLN A 292 -17.44 6.30 -35.52
CA GLN A 292 -18.44 5.28 -35.79
C GLN A 292 -19.16 4.92 -34.51
N THR A 293 -20.48 4.75 -34.60
CA THR A 293 -21.29 4.24 -33.50
C THR A 293 -21.27 2.72 -33.53
N ILE A 294 -20.88 2.11 -32.43
CA ILE A 294 -20.78 0.66 -32.24
C ILE A 294 -21.81 0.20 -31.21
N ILE A 295 -22.40 -0.97 -31.44
CA ILE A 295 -23.24 -1.63 -30.44
C ILE A 295 -22.32 -2.38 -29.49
N LEU A 296 -22.45 -2.12 -28.19
CA LEU A 296 -21.64 -2.78 -27.17
C LEU A 296 -22.01 -4.28 -27.06
N PRO A 297 -21.03 -5.18 -26.89
CA PRO A 297 -21.30 -6.61 -26.72
C PRO A 297 -22.24 -6.93 -25.56
N GLU A 298 -23.12 -7.92 -25.75
CA GLU A 298 -24.06 -8.40 -24.74
C GLU A 298 -23.35 -8.82 -23.44
N GLU A 299 -22.12 -9.34 -23.55
CA GLU A 299 -21.28 -9.77 -22.44
C GLU A 299 -20.92 -8.61 -21.49
N LEU A 300 -20.75 -7.39 -22.00
CA LEU A 300 -20.48 -6.21 -21.16
C LEU A 300 -21.71 -5.87 -20.31
N LEU A 301 -22.90 -5.98 -20.90
CA LEU A 301 -24.17 -5.83 -20.20
C LEU A 301 -24.36 -6.90 -19.12
N GLN A 302 -24.07 -8.16 -19.45
CA GLN A 302 -24.11 -9.26 -18.49
C GLN A 302 -23.15 -9.00 -17.31
N TYR A 303 -21.93 -8.56 -17.58
CA TYR A 303 -20.95 -8.24 -16.53
C TYR A 303 -21.42 -7.08 -15.65
N LYS A 304 -21.90 -5.99 -16.26
CA LYS A 304 -22.44 -4.84 -15.50
C LYS A 304 -23.60 -5.24 -14.60
N LEU A 305 -24.59 -5.96 -15.14
CA LEU A 305 -25.75 -6.43 -14.38
C LEU A 305 -25.37 -7.42 -13.27
N LEU A 306 -24.30 -8.20 -13.48
CA LEU A 306 -23.74 -9.08 -12.46
C LEU A 306 -23.13 -8.28 -11.31
N LEU A 307 -22.36 -7.23 -11.61
CA LEU A 307 -21.75 -6.34 -10.60
C LEU A 307 -22.79 -5.50 -9.83
N GLU A 308 -23.99 -5.30 -10.39
CA GLU A 308 -25.12 -4.70 -9.67
C GLU A 308 -25.72 -5.64 -8.62
N ASN A 309 -25.52 -6.96 -8.77
CA ASN A 309 -25.89 -7.95 -7.75
C ASN A 309 -24.70 -8.29 -6.85
N THR A 310 -24.47 -7.43 -5.85
CA THR A 310 -23.30 -7.51 -4.95
C THR A 310 -23.19 -8.83 -4.21
N ALA A 311 -24.31 -9.42 -3.77
CA ALA A 311 -24.30 -10.69 -3.05
C ALA A 311 -23.80 -11.85 -3.91
N ILE A 312 -24.24 -11.93 -5.17
CA ILE A 312 -23.76 -12.94 -6.13
C ILE A 312 -22.32 -12.65 -6.51
N ALA A 313 -21.97 -11.37 -6.74
CA ALA A 313 -20.62 -10.96 -7.08
C ALA A 313 -19.60 -11.34 -5.99
N GLU A 314 -19.97 -11.15 -4.72
CA GLU A 314 -19.19 -11.54 -3.56
C GLU A 314 -18.95 -13.05 -3.56
N LYS A 315 -20.01 -13.83 -3.73
CA LYS A 315 -19.88 -15.29 -3.70
C LYS A 315 -19.02 -15.81 -4.86
N ILE A 316 -19.15 -15.25 -6.06
CA ILE A 316 -18.27 -15.58 -7.19
C ILE A 316 -16.82 -15.23 -6.86
N GLY A 317 -16.56 -14.00 -6.41
CA GLY A 317 -15.21 -13.57 -6.07
C GLY A 317 -14.55 -14.47 -5.02
N LEU A 318 -15.33 -14.94 -4.03
CA LEU A 318 -14.84 -15.87 -2.99
C LEU A 318 -14.58 -17.28 -3.54
N VAL A 319 -15.44 -17.80 -4.43
CA VAL A 319 -15.22 -19.10 -5.09
C VAL A 319 -13.96 -19.08 -5.96
N TYR A 320 -13.71 -17.98 -6.67
CA TYR A 320 -12.54 -17.77 -7.54
C TYR A 320 -11.42 -16.98 -6.87
N PHE A 321 -11.36 -16.97 -5.53
CA PHE A 321 -10.43 -16.15 -4.75
C PHE A 321 -8.96 -16.34 -5.14
N LYS A 322 -8.55 -17.57 -5.51
CA LYS A 322 -7.18 -17.82 -5.94
C LYS A 322 -6.81 -17.01 -7.17
N GLU A 323 -7.70 -16.90 -8.15
CA GLU A 323 -7.46 -16.13 -9.36
C GLU A 323 -7.43 -14.63 -9.03
N PHE A 324 -8.41 -14.16 -8.26
CA PHE A 324 -8.44 -12.79 -7.75
C PHE A 324 -7.10 -12.41 -7.06
N PHE A 325 -6.57 -13.30 -6.21
CA PHE A 325 -5.34 -13.07 -5.48
C PHE A 325 -4.11 -12.94 -6.40
N GLU A 326 -4.01 -13.78 -7.42
CA GLU A 326 -2.91 -13.72 -8.39
C GLU A 326 -3.02 -12.48 -9.29
N ASP A 327 -4.24 -12.13 -9.72
CA ASP A 327 -4.48 -10.92 -10.52
C ASP A 327 -4.19 -9.65 -9.70
N PHE A 328 -4.58 -9.63 -8.43
CA PHE A 328 -4.24 -8.55 -7.50
C PHE A 328 -2.73 -8.39 -7.34
N LYS A 329 -1.99 -9.50 -7.13
CA LYS A 329 -0.53 -9.48 -7.07
C LYS A 329 0.10 -8.92 -8.34
N LYS A 330 -0.39 -9.36 -9.50
CA LYS A 330 0.11 -8.90 -10.80
C LYS A 330 -0.15 -7.39 -10.98
N SER A 331 -1.37 -6.93 -10.71
CA SER A 331 -1.71 -5.51 -10.78
C SER A 331 -0.86 -4.67 -9.84
N MET A 332 -0.64 -5.14 -8.61
CA MET A 332 0.26 -4.48 -7.67
C MET A 332 1.71 -4.44 -8.17
N ALA A 333 2.21 -5.52 -8.77
CA ALA A 333 3.55 -5.55 -9.34
C ALA A 333 3.70 -4.57 -10.51
N ASP A 334 2.70 -4.48 -11.38
CA ASP A 334 2.69 -3.54 -12.51
C ASP A 334 2.65 -2.08 -12.01
N ARG A 335 1.75 -1.79 -11.06
CA ARG A 335 1.66 -0.46 -10.42
C ARG A 335 2.97 -0.11 -9.71
N PHE A 336 3.60 -1.06 -9.02
CA PHE A 336 4.85 -0.85 -8.32
C PHE A 336 6.02 -0.61 -9.30
N GLY A 337 6.09 -1.38 -10.39
CA GLY A 337 7.04 -1.18 -11.47
C GLY A 337 6.92 0.22 -12.09
N ASN A 338 5.70 0.75 -12.17
CA ASN A 338 5.45 2.12 -12.60
C ASN A 338 5.71 3.18 -11.51
N PHE A 339 5.53 2.84 -10.23
CA PHE A 339 5.67 3.78 -9.12
C PHE A 339 7.13 4.06 -8.76
N LEU A 340 7.98 3.04 -8.70
CA LEU A 340 9.38 3.16 -8.32
C LEU A 340 10.18 4.19 -9.14
N PRO A 341 10.10 4.21 -10.49
CA PRO A 341 10.76 5.23 -11.30
C PRO A 341 10.28 6.65 -11.01
N ASN A 342 9.06 6.79 -10.48
CA ASN A 342 8.41 8.07 -10.24
C ASN A 342 8.56 8.57 -8.79
N LEU A 343 9.22 7.82 -7.90
CA LEU A 343 9.44 8.19 -6.49
C LEU A 343 10.13 9.55 -6.30
N ASN A 344 10.89 9.99 -7.32
CA ASN A 344 11.69 11.20 -7.28
C ASN A 344 11.16 12.33 -8.19
N ILE A 345 9.99 12.15 -8.82
CA ILE A 345 9.38 13.17 -9.67
C ILE A 345 8.63 14.16 -8.78
N VAL A 346 9.11 15.40 -8.72
CA VAL A 346 8.52 16.47 -7.92
C VAL A 346 8.41 17.74 -8.76
N ASN A 347 7.18 18.26 -8.87
CA ASN A 347 6.95 19.56 -9.47
C ASN A 347 7.27 20.66 -8.46
N ASN A 348 8.32 21.44 -8.73
CA ASN A 348 8.77 22.57 -7.90
C ASN A 348 9.11 22.19 -6.43
N PRO A 349 10.23 21.48 -6.19
CA PRO A 349 10.58 21.01 -4.84
C PRO A 349 10.80 22.16 -3.84
N LYS A 350 10.38 21.94 -2.59
CA LYS A 350 10.71 22.82 -1.45
C LYS A 350 12.08 22.50 -0.86
N VAL A 351 12.47 21.24 -0.91
CA VAL A 351 13.75 20.73 -0.42
C VAL A 351 14.44 19.94 -1.51
N ILE A 352 15.74 20.14 -1.68
CA ILE A 352 16.56 19.35 -2.62
C ILE A 352 17.66 18.61 -1.85
N ILE A 353 17.81 17.32 -2.13
CA ILE A 353 18.98 16.53 -1.74
C ILE A 353 19.90 16.50 -2.95
N LEU A 354 20.98 17.29 -2.91
CA LEU A 354 21.98 17.32 -3.97
C LEU A 354 22.92 16.13 -3.79
N VAL A 355 22.99 15.27 -4.81
CA VAL A 355 23.84 14.07 -4.83
C VAL A 355 24.74 14.08 -6.06
N GLU A 356 25.84 13.33 -5.99
CA GLU A 356 26.84 13.30 -7.06
C GLU A 356 26.40 12.50 -8.28
N GLY A 357 25.76 11.34 -8.06
CA GLY A 357 25.50 10.37 -9.11
C GLY A 357 24.07 9.83 -9.17
N GLU A 358 23.87 8.93 -10.14
CA GLU A 358 22.59 8.25 -10.35
C GLU A 358 22.32 7.15 -9.32
N SER A 359 23.36 6.65 -8.65
CA SER A 359 23.22 5.56 -7.67
C SER A 359 22.46 6.05 -6.44
N GLU A 360 22.81 7.23 -5.95
CA GLU A 360 22.17 7.93 -4.85
C GLU A 360 20.77 8.41 -5.24
N GLU A 361 20.61 8.96 -6.45
CA GLU A 361 19.34 9.41 -7.03
C GLU A 361 18.28 8.31 -7.06
N VAL A 362 18.70 7.07 -7.35
CA VAL A 362 17.80 5.92 -7.38
C VAL A 362 17.63 5.30 -6.00
N ALA A 363 18.69 5.17 -5.20
CA ALA A 363 18.65 4.45 -3.94
C ALA A 363 17.98 5.23 -2.80
N ILE A 364 18.26 6.53 -2.65
CA ILE A 364 17.75 7.33 -1.52
C ILE A 364 16.21 7.37 -1.51
N PRO A 365 15.50 7.64 -2.62
CA PRO A 365 14.04 7.64 -2.62
C PRO A 365 13.46 6.27 -2.26
N ILE A 366 14.09 5.18 -2.69
CA ILE A 366 13.66 3.82 -2.35
C ILE A 366 13.84 3.59 -0.84
N LEU A 367 14.99 3.91 -0.28
CA LEU A 367 15.26 3.75 1.15
C LEU A 367 14.32 4.61 2.01
N ALA A 368 14.08 5.86 1.62
CA ALA A 368 13.11 6.75 2.25
C ALA A 368 11.71 6.12 2.25
N PHE A 369 11.27 5.63 1.08
CA PHE A 369 9.99 4.95 0.92
C PHE A 369 9.87 3.73 1.84
N ARG A 370 10.92 2.90 1.93
CA ARG A 370 10.95 1.73 2.83
C ARG A 370 10.91 2.13 4.31
N LYS A 371 11.43 3.31 4.66
CA LYS A 371 11.28 3.95 5.97
C LYS A 371 9.94 4.67 6.15
N ARG A 372 8.99 4.45 5.25
CA ARG A 372 7.63 5.01 5.26
C ARG A 372 7.63 6.54 5.12
N PHE A 373 8.64 7.09 4.46
CA PHE A 373 8.76 8.52 4.18
C PHE A 373 8.85 8.75 2.68
N VAL A 374 7.73 9.15 2.06
CA VAL A 374 7.67 9.39 0.61
C VAL A 374 8.14 10.81 0.31
N LEU A 375 9.35 10.94 -0.23
CA LEU A 375 9.98 12.24 -0.50
C LEU A 375 9.12 13.13 -1.40
N SER A 376 8.56 12.57 -2.48
CA SER A 376 7.77 13.34 -3.45
C SER A 376 6.48 13.93 -2.87
N HIS A 377 5.79 13.20 -1.98
CA HIS A 377 4.60 13.72 -1.27
C HIS A 377 4.93 14.87 -0.31
N ASN A 378 6.20 15.03 0.08
CA ASN A 378 6.67 16.11 0.94
C ASN A 378 7.39 17.22 0.14
N GLU A 379 7.26 17.20 -1.19
CA GLU A 379 7.93 18.15 -2.11
C GLU A 379 9.47 18.14 -1.98
N ILE A 380 10.04 16.96 -1.68
CA ILE A 380 11.48 16.73 -1.56
C ILE A 380 11.97 15.97 -2.81
N GLN A 381 13.00 16.51 -3.47
CA GLN A 381 13.61 15.88 -4.64
C GLN A 381 15.08 15.53 -4.38
N VAL A 382 15.50 14.32 -4.77
CA VAL A 382 16.91 13.95 -4.90
C VAL A 382 17.39 14.40 -6.27
N TYR A 383 18.39 15.27 -6.33
CA TYR A 383 18.88 15.87 -7.57
C TYR A 383 20.29 15.40 -7.87
N ASN A 384 20.42 14.64 -8.96
CA ASN A 384 21.70 14.15 -9.46
C ASN A 384 22.45 15.24 -10.21
N SER A 385 23.53 15.71 -9.59
CA SER A 385 24.38 16.76 -10.14
C SER A 385 25.38 16.24 -11.17
N LYS A 386 25.47 14.91 -11.39
CA LYS A 386 26.39 14.21 -12.31
C LYS A 386 27.87 14.16 -11.87
N SER A 387 28.34 15.11 -11.07
CA SER A 387 29.67 15.06 -10.46
C SER A 387 29.75 15.96 -9.21
N LYS A 388 30.77 15.75 -8.36
CA LYS A 388 31.09 16.65 -7.24
C LYS A 388 31.28 18.12 -7.63
N GLN A 389 31.95 18.41 -8.75
CA GLN A 389 32.15 19.80 -9.18
C GLN A 389 30.82 20.46 -9.55
N LYS A 390 29.99 19.74 -10.30
CA LYS A 390 28.64 20.18 -10.66
C LYS A 390 27.74 20.32 -9.44
N LEU A 391 27.83 19.42 -8.47
CA LEU A 391 27.08 19.52 -7.21
C LEU A 391 27.35 20.84 -6.52
N LYS A 392 28.62 21.23 -6.42
CA LYS A 392 29.00 22.54 -5.90
C LYS A 392 28.41 23.68 -6.73
N GLU A 393 28.54 23.64 -8.06
CA GLU A 393 27.97 24.66 -8.95
C GLU A 393 26.45 24.80 -8.78
N ASP A 394 25.73 23.66 -8.74
CA ASP A 394 24.29 23.60 -8.57
C ASP A 394 23.86 24.10 -7.20
N PHE A 395 24.60 23.80 -6.13
CA PHE A 395 24.37 24.38 -4.80
C PHE A 395 24.39 25.91 -4.84
N PHE A 396 25.44 26.52 -5.41
CA PHE A 396 25.54 27.98 -5.48
C PHE A 396 24.50 28.60 -6.41
N ASN A 397 24.22 27.96 -7.54
CA ASN A 397 23.22 28.38 -8.52
C ASN A 397 21.80 28.34 -7.92
N PHE A 398 21.41 27.24 -7.27
CA PHE A 398 20.10 27.10 -6.64
C PHE A 398 19.95 28.02 -5.43
N ARG A 399 21.00 28.20 -4.62
CA ARG A 399 21.01 29.21 -3.54
C ARG A 399 20.68 30.61 -4.09
N SER A 400 21.31 31.01 -5.19
CA SER A 400 21.10 32.33 -5.79
C SER A 400 19.71 32.47 -6.43
N LYS A 401 19.23 31.45 -7.15
CA LYS A 401 17.95 31.52 -7.88
C LYS A 401 16.73 31.26 -7.01
N TYR A 402 16.88 30.44 -5.97
CA TYR A 402 15.79 29.96 -5.13
C TYR A 402 16.12 30.15 -3.63
N PRO A 403 16.14 31.40 -3.13
CA PRO A 403 16.66 31.72 -1.78
C PRO A 403 15.83 31.14 -0.62
N LYS A 404 14.61 30.67 -0.89
CA LYS A 404 13.73 30.00 0.09
C LYS A 404 13.88 28.47 0.10
N ARG A 405 14.54 27.90 -0.92
CA ARG A 405 14.69 26.45 -1.07
C ARG A 405 15.72 25.94 -0.08
N LYS A 406 15.38 24.88 0.65
CA LYS A 406 16.29 24.21 1.58
C LYS A 406 17.06 23.13 0.83
N MET A 407 18.30 22.88 1.21
CA MET A 407 19.17 21.94 0.49
C MET A 407 19.99 21.08 1.44
N VAL A 408 20.16 19.81 1.09
CA VAL A 408 21.08 18.88 1.75
C VAL A 408 22.09 18.42 0.72
N CYS A 409 23.37 18.68 0.94
CA CYS A 409 24.43 18.18 0.07
C CYS A 409 24.94 16.83 0.58
N PHE A 410 25.06 15.85 -0.30
CA PHE A 410 25.63 14.55 0.00
C PHE A 410 26.83 14.29 -0.91
N LEU A 411 28.00 14.10 -0.28
CA LEU A 411 29.29 14.06 -0.96
C LEU A 411 30.10 12.83 -0.55
N ASP A 412 30.81 12.27 -1.52
CA ASP A 412 31.76 11.17 -1.35
C ASP A 412 33.10 11.66 -0.76
N SER A 413 33.91 10.73 -0.25
CA SER A 413 35.17 11.05 0.44
C SER A 413 36.20 11.79 -0.43
N ASP A 414 36.09 11.67 -1.76
CA ASP A 414 37.03 12.28 -2.70
C ASP A 414 36.69 13.75 -3.05
N ALA A 415 35.60 14.30 -2.49
CA ALA A 415 35.10 15.65 -2.72
C ALA A 415 35.50 16.66 -1.63
N THR A 416 36.69 16.51 -1.06
CA THR A 416 37.19 17.33 0.07
C THR A 416 37.21 18.83 -0.24
N LYS A 417 37.62 19.22 -1.46
CA LYS A 417 37.66 20.63 -1.87
C LYS A 417 36.25 21.22 -1.98
N GLU A 418 35.34 20.48 -2.61
CA GLU A 418 33.95 20.88 -2.78
C GLU A 418 33.22 20.98 -1.43
N ARG A 419 33.46 20.01 -0.54
CA ARG A 419 33.01 20.02 0.86
C ARG A 419 33.42 21.31 1.55
N ASP A 420 34.70 21.66 1.52
CA ASP A 420 35.22 22.83 2.24
C ASP A 420 34.63 24.14 1.70
N ASP A 421 34.47 24.26 0.38
CA ASP A 421 33.84 25.42 -0.27
C ASP A 421 32.38 25.59 0.15
N ILE A 422 31.60 24.50 0.14
CA ILE A 422 30.17 24.50 0.53
C ILE A 422 30.03 24.76 2.03
N ASN A 423 30.88 24.14 2.87
CA ASN A 423 30.77 24.21 4.33
C ASN A 423 30.93 25.65 4.87
N ARG A 424 31.76 26.47 4.21
CA ARG A 424 31.91 27.91 4.54
C ARG A 424 30.58 28.68 4.49
N VAL A 425 29.65 28.25 3.64
CA VAL A 425 28.31 28.85 3.53
C VAL A 425 27.37 28.20 4.56
N ILE A 426 27.38 26.87 4.64
CA ILE A 426 26.45 26.09 5.47
C ILE A 426 26.59 26.43 6.95
N GLN A 427 27.80 26.66 7.45
CA GLN A 427 28.04 27.00 8.85
C GLN A 427 27.19 28.17 9.36
N ASN A 428 26.88 29.15 8.50
CA ASN A 428 26.10 30.33 8.84
C ASN A 428 24.59 30.21 8.49
N GLU A 429 24.19 29.17 7.75
CA GLU A 429 22.83 28.99 7.22
C GLU A 429 22.27 27.59 7.49
N GLN A 430 22.64 27.02 8.64
CA GLN A 430 22.22 25.68 9.08
C GLN A 430 20.68 25.50 9.05
N ASN A 431 19.89 26.54 9.30
CA ASN A 431 18.42 26.43 9.20
C ASN A 431 17.88 26.14 7.78
N LYS A 432 18.71 26.30 6.74
CA LYS A 432 18.35 26.07 5.33
C LYS A 432 19.21 25.02 4.63
N TYR A 433 20.48 24.94 5.01
CA TYR A 433 21.45 24.10 4.32
C TYR A 433 22.12 23.14 5.30
N ARG A 434 22.29 21.90 4.86
CA ARG A 434 23.00 20.85 5.59
C ARG A 434 23.90 20.09 4.64
N MET A 435 24.92 19.44 5.18
CA MET A 435 25.82 18.61 4.39
C MET A 435 26.12 17.34 5.16
N ILE A 436 26.09 16.22 4.44
CA ILE A 436 26.53 14.92 4.89
C ILE A 436 27.70 14.53 3.98
N PHE A 437 28.81 14.12 4.59
CA PHE A 437 30.04 13.77 3.90
C PHE A 437 30.43 12.34 4.29
N ILE A 438 30.69 11.50 3.29
CA ILE A 438 31.18 10.14 3.53
C ILE A 438 32.68 10.24 3.82
N GLU A 439 33.08 9.91 5.04
CA GLU A 439 34.49 10.05 5.45
C GLU A 439 35.43 9.07 4.73
N ASN A 440 34.95 7.86 4.42
CA ASN A 440 35.74 6.82 3.78
C ASN A 440 34.95 6.15 2.64
N GLY A 441 35.50 6.22 1.43
CA GLY A 441 34.94 5.55 0.25
C GLY A 441 33.82 6.33 -0.44
N THR A 442 32.92 5.58 -1.05
CA THR A 442 31.81 6.05 -1.90
C THR A 442 30.47 5.59 -1.34
N PHE A 443 29.36 6.00 -1.96
CA PHE A 443 28.03 5.56 -1.58
C PHE A 443 27.88 4.04 -1.36
N GLU A 444 28.51 3.19 -2.19
CA GLU A 444 28.43 1.74 -2.06
C GLU A 444 29.10 1.20 -0.79
N ASP A 445 30.14 1.89 -0.31
CA ASP A 445 30.89 1.52 0.90
C ASP A 445 30.08 1.71 2.18
N LEU A 446 28.97 2.45 2.12
CA LEU A 446 28.07 2.64 3.25
C LEU A 446 27.34 1.36 3.66
N PHE A 447 27.17 0.41 2.73
CA PHE A 447 26.42 -0.81 2.98
C PHE A 447 27.34 -1.91 3.54
N ASP A 448 26.84 -2.66 4.54
CA ASP A 448 27.59 -3.79 5.09
C ASP A 448 27.95 -4.80 3.99
N ILE A 449 29.23 -5.16 3.95
CA ILE A 449 29.81 -6.05 2.94
C ILE A 449 29.08 -7.39 2.83
N LYS A 450 28.52 -7.89 3.93
CA LYS A 450 27.71 -9.11 3.95
C LYS A 450 26.48 -8.96 3.07
N TYR A 451 25.74 -7.85 3.21
CA TYR A 451 24.60 -7.57 2.33
C TYR A 451 25.06 -7.31 0.91
N SER A 452 26.15 -6.56 0.72
CA SER A 452 26.68 -6.28 -0.61
C SER A 452 27.04 -7.57 -1.37
N VAL A 453 27.66 -8.56 -0.72
CA VAL A 453 27.97 -9.87 -1.31
C VAL A 453 26.71 -10.68 -1.64
N GLU A 454 25.69 -10.64 -0.78
CA GLU A 454 24.40 -11.30 -1.05
C GLU A 454 23.75 -10.72 -2.32
N ILE A 455 23.72 -9.38 -2.42
CA ILE A 455 23.15 -8.67 -3.58
C ILE A 455 23.96 -8.94 -4.85
N LEU A 456 25.29 -8.95 -4.77
CA LEU A 456 26.14 -9.26 -5.91
C LEU A 456 25.91 -10.69 -6.41
N ASN A 457 25.79 -11.68 -5.53
CA ASN A 457 25.46 -13.05 -5.94
C ASN A 457 24.03 -13.18 -6.47
N TYR A 458 23.10 -12.33 -6.01
CA TYR A 458 21.76 -12.26 -6.59
C TYR A 458 21.78 -11.68 -8.02
N LEU A 459 22.54 -10.61 -8.26
CA LEU A 459 22.67 -9.97 -9.57
C LEU A 459 23.49 -10.80 -10.56
N TYR A 460 24.46 -11.56 -10.05
CA TYR A 460 25.36 -12.40 -10.83
C TYR A 460 25.32 -13.85 -10.31
N PRO A 461 24.24 -14.61 -10.57
CA PRO A 461 23.99 -15.92 -9.94
C PRO A 461 24.89 -17.06 -10.43
N GLU A 462 25.64 -16.86 -11.51
CA GLU A 462 26.52 -17.87 -12.10
C GLU A 462 27.66 -18.28 -11.15
N GLU A 463 28.14 -19.52 -11.22
CA GLU A 463 29.34 -19.92 -10.49
C GLU A 463 30.62 -19.38 -11.19
N PRO A 464 31.71 -19.09 -10.46
CA PRO A 464 31.89 -19.19 -9.01
C PRO A 464 31.24 -18.03 -8.23
N LYS A 465 30.66 -18.33 -7.05
CA LYS A 465 30.15 -17.31 -6.13
C LYS A 465 31.22 -16.33 -5.64
N ILE A 466 30.76 -15.11 -5.37
CA ILE A 466 31.53 -14.06 -4.70
C ILE A 466 31.45 -14.30 -3.19
N LEU A 467 32.58 -14.30 -2.51
CA LEU A 467 32.68 -14.51 -1.07
C LEU A 467 33.13 -13.22 -0.38
N ILE A 468 32.79 -13.06 0.89
CA ILE A 468 33.26 -11.92 1.70
C ILE A 468 34.80 -11.88 1.74
N THR A 469 35.45 -13.04 1.77
CA THR A 469 36.91 -13.18 1.74
C THR A 469 37.56 -12.74 0.42
N ASP A 470 36.78 -12.56 -0.64
CA ASP A 470 37.31 -12.06 -1.91
C ASP A 470 37.62 -10.54 -1.83
N PHE A 471 37.05 -9.84 -0.85
CA PHE A 471 37.26 -8.40 -0.63
C PHE A 471 38.48 -8.12 0.24
N ASP A 472 39.37 -7.27 -0.27
CA ASP A 472 40.49 -6.71 0.46
C ASP A 472 40.02 -5.49 1.25
N ARG A 473 40.19 -5.54 2.58
CA ARG A 473 39.77 -4.47 3.50
C ARG A 473 40.56 -3.17 3.33
N ASN A 474 41.67 -3.18 2.61
CA ASN A 474 42.49 -1.99 2.38
C ASN A 474 42.05 -1.18 1.17
N ASN A 475 41.12 -1.70 0.35
CA ASN A 475 40.62 -1.03 -0.84
C ASN A 475 39.13 -0.70 -0.70
N ASP A 476 38.68 0.33 -1.40
CA ASP A 476 37.25 0.64 -1.49
C ASP A 476 36.46 -0.46 -2.22
N PHE A 477 35.13 -0.40 -2.09
CA PHE A 477 34.22 -1.38 -2.66
C PHE A 477 34.34 -1.45 -4.19
N LEU A 478 34.44 -0.30 -4.86
CA LEU A 478 34.49 -0.19 -6.32
C LEU A 478 35.76 -0.80 -6.92
N SER A 479 36.91 -0.60 -6.27
CA SER A 479 38.19 -1.18 -6.67
C SER A 479 38.20 -2.69 -6.45
N ASN A 480 37.62 -3.15 -5.33
CA ASN A 480 37.47 -4.57 -5.07
C ASN A 480 36.57 -5.24 -6.12
N ILE A 481 35.38 -4.69 -6.39
CA ILE A 481 34.38 -5.40 -7.18
C ILE A 481 34.79 -5.58 -8.64
N SER A 482 35.48 -4.59 -9.21
CA SER A 482 35.99 -4.65 -10.58
C SER A 482 37.00 -5.77 -10.76
N ARG A 483 37.91 -5.95 -9.78
CA ARG A 483 38.86 -7.08 -9.74
C ARG A 483 38.14 -8.41 -9.55
N ILE A 484 37.21 -8.49 -8.60
CA ILE A 484 36.51 -9.74 -8.24
C ILE A 484 35.67 -10.24 -9.41
N LEU A 485 34.88 -9.39 -10.06
CA LEU A 485 34.04 -9.78 -11.20
C LEU A 485 34.89 -10.25 -12.38
N TYR A 486 36.01 -9.59 -12.65
CA TYR A 486 36.96 -10.03 -13.67
C TYR A 486 37.54 -11.42 -13.35
N GLN A 487 38.02 -11.63 -12.12
CA GLN A 487 38.59 -12.91 -11.68
C GLN A 487 37.57 -14.05 -11.73
N LYS A 488 36.31 -13.75 -11.41
CA LYS A 488 35.20 -14.72 -11.41
C LYS A 488 34.54 -14.86 -12.79
N LYS A 489 35.07 -14.19 -13.83
CA LYS A 489 34.54 -14.18 -15.21
C LYS A 489 33.06 -13.77 -15.32
N LYS A 490 32.64 -12.84 -14.46
CA LYS A 490 31.28 -12.30 -14.44
C LYS A 490 31.16 -11.06 -15.31
N ALA A 491 29.92 -10.66 -15.62
CA ALA A 491 29.62 -9.43 -16.36
C ALA A 491 30.14 -8.17 -15.65
N THR A 492 30.26 -7.06 -16.39
CA THR A 492 30.72 -5.77 -15.88
C THR A 492 29.83 -5.26 -14.75
N TYR A 493 30.45 -4.64 -13.75
CA TYR A 493 29.74 -4.05 -12.62
C TYR A 493 28.80 -2.93 -13.07
N ASN A 494 27.53 -2.99 -12.65
CA ASN A 494 26.56 -1.92 -12.88
C ASN A 494 26.21 -1.25 -11.54
N LYS A 495 26.81 -0.07 -11.30
CA LYS A 495 26.67 0.72 -10.06
C LYS A 495 25.20 1.03 -9.74
N VAL A 496 24.45 1.52 -10.73
CA VAL A 496 23.04 1.91 -10.58
C VAL A 496 22.15 0.70 -10.29
N LEU A 497 22.38 -0.41 -10.99
CA LEU A 497 21.62 -1.65 -10.75
C LEU A 497 21.90 -2.21 -9.35
N PHE A 498 23.15 -2.18 -8.90
CA PHE A 498 23.53 -2.56 -7.55
C PHE A 498 22.83 -1.67 -6.51
N ALA A 499 22.97 -0.34 -6.63
CA ALA A 499 22.37 0.63 -5.72
C ALA A 499 20.84 0.48 -5.61
N ARG A 500 20.16 0.28 -6.74
CA ARG A 500 18.71 -0.01 -6.78
C ARG A 500 18.38 -1.29 -6.03
N THR A 501 19.12 -2.36 -6.29
CA THR A 501 18.83 -3.70 -5.77
C THR A 501 19.10 -3.79 -4.28
N ILE A 502 20.20 -3.22 -3.80
CA ILE A 502 20.52 -3.18 -2.36
C ILE A 502 19.51 -2.32 -1.61
N ALA A 503 19.10 -1.16 -2.16
CA ALA A 503 18.07 -0.31 -1.56
C ALA A 503 16.73 -1.04 -1.38
N GLN A 504 16.37 -1.93 -2.31
CA GLN A 504 15.13 -2.71 -2.23
C GLN A 504 15.19 -3.87 -1.23
N ARG A 505 16.38 -4.44 -0.99
CA ARG A 505 16.54 -5.74 -0.30
C ARG A 505 17.20 -5.67 1.06
N ILE A 506 17.99 -4.64 1.36
CA ILE A 506 18.67 -4.52 2.66
C ILE A 506 17.66 -4.56 3.82
N ASN A 507 18.03 -5.07 4.99
CA ASN A 507 17.18 -4.92 6.17
C ASN A 507 16.98 -3.42 6.48
N ILE A 508 15.74 -3.01 6.79
CA ILE A 508 15.38 -1.62 7.04
C ILE A 508 16.09 -1.03 8.28
N ASP A 509 16.41 -1.89 9.24
CA ASP A 509 17.17 -1.51 10.45
C ASP A 509 18.68 -1.43 10.18
N SER A 510 19.13 -1.95 9.03
CA SER A 510 20.52 -1.90 8.58
C SER A 510 20.77 -0.79 7.54
N VAL A 511 19.83 0.14 7.37
CA VAL A 511 20.03 1.31 6.50
C VAL A 511 21.18 2.17 7.06
N PRO A 512 22.19 2.52 6.25
CA PRO A 512 23.36 3.26 6.71
C PRO A 512 23.01 4.58 7.40
N GLU A 513 23.78 4.89 8.45
CA GLU A 513 23.57 6.09 9.26
C GLU A 513 23.61 7.41 8.48
N PRO A 514 24.53 7.62 7.52
CA PRO A 514 24.49 8.83 6.68
C PRO A 514 23.17 9.02 5.93
N ILE A 515 22.54 7.93 5.50
CA ILE A 515 21.24 7.97 4.82
C ILE A 515 20.13 8.32 5.82
N ASN A 516 20.17 7.74 7.04
CA ASN A 516 19.22 8.10 8.11
C ASN A 516 19.28 9.60 8.44
N GLN A 517 20.49 10.14 8.56
CA GLN A 517 20.70 11.56 8.82
C GLN A 517 20.14 12.45 7.72
N ILE A 518 20.33 12.08 6.44
CA ILE A 518 19.70 12.81 5.32
C ILE A 518 18.18 12.83 5.50
N LEU A 519 17.56 11.68 5.78
CA LEU A 519 16.10 11.56 5.92
C LEU A 519 15.55 12.37 7.09
N ASP A 520 16.23 12.36 8.23
CA ASP A 520 15.84 13.15 9.40
C ASP A 520 15.94 14.66 9.12
N ILE A 521 17.03 15.09 8.48
CA ILE A 521 17.21 16.49 8.08
C ILE A 521 16.11 16.95 7.12
N VAL A 522 15.81 16.15 6.07
CA VAL A 522 14.80 16.59 5.10
C VAL A 522 13.39 16.58 5.67
N LYS A 523 13.11 15.68 6.63
CA LYS A 523 11.85 15.66 7.37
C LYS A 523 11.70 16.94 8.20
N ASP A 524 12.73 17.33 8.95
CA ASP A 524 12.77 18.61 9.68
C ASP A 524 12.62 19.81 8.74
N PHE A 525 13.19 19.72 7.53
CA PHE A 525 13.07 20.76 6.54
C PHE A 525 11.66 20.86 5.93
N SER A 526 10.93 19.76 5.82
CA SER A 526 9.57 19.70 5.29
C SER A 526 8.48 20.00 6.33
N GLU A 527 8.76 19.87 7.63
CA GLU A 527 7.77 20.17 8.66
C GLU A 527 7.33 21.65 8.61
N PRO A 528 6.01 21.94 8.58
CA PRO A 528 5.52 23.30 8.68
C PRO A 528 5.95 23.90 10.03
N SER A 529 6.34 25.19 10.01
CA SER A 529 6.71 25.90 11.24
C SER A 529 5.54 25.81 12.22
N LYS A 530 5.76 25.20 13.40
CA LYS A 530 4.71 25.04 14.39
C LYS A 530 4.07 26.41 14.67
N PHE A 531 2.76 26.51 14.46
CA PHE A 531 1.97 27.72 14.66
C PHE A 531 1.94 28.18 16.13
N ILE A 532 2.39 27.31 17.04
CA ILE A 532 2.50 27.56 18.48
C ILE A 532 3.97 27.42 18.86
N ARG A 533 4.62 28.53 19.23
CA ARG A 533 5.90 28.50 19.97
C ARG A 533 5.64 27.87 21.34
N LYS A 534 6.45 26.88 21.71
CA LYS A 534 6.47 26.32 23.07
C LYS A 534 6.71 27.40 24.11
#